data_AF-A0A423WHN0-F1
#
_entry.id   AF-A0A423WHN0-F1
#
_cell.length_a   1.000
_cell.length_b   1.000
_cell.length_c   1.000
_cell.angle_alpha   90.00
_cell.angle_beta   90.00
_cell.angle_gamma   90.00
#
_symmetry.space_group_name_H-M   'P 1'
#
loop_
_entity.id
_entity.type
_entity.pdbx_description
1 polymer ?
#
loop_
_entity_poly.entity_id
_entity_poly.type
_entity_poly.pdbx_seq_one_letter_code
_entity_poly.pdbx_strand_id
1 'polypeptide(L)'
;MQRLPSFSQAAARTYTQTAYCFPYDDKTSKIQTILHLKTSLELLGKQCPLLAGTLHISSHESTVSILPGGGKISLEVFVTSGQQFASTESSTYFDSYYSRLASLGFPPRAFVHSSLDLNRKLDLEEGPIPVCHVRATFVPGGLLIWLSIHHTMSDDYCLNLFSKCLAAATRRQPIPTSTPRSPFLDLPRDPVWSPATLMTLARECPEFDVLLYPGKSPSLPDVLPGGVPPSAIPKTGKVFVFSADRLEELRNLVYRASGPGAGPPPSVDACLAALTLAHVTQARLATEVGLAAPGDDDGVTPGTARLFTPVGWRGRGLEGETADYFGNASVTLLTKVPAGEVQDACVDGTMGAMARLVARIGASVAAVDREAVLKRDALFRRVGDCRRLLLRMDRRRPAELVFNTWRAVGADTVWNIPGVLSAQPDAVRKVQGNWDMGSALVLPARLGSRVYELFLELPKVSMEALCQSNGWLRWVEKIVE
;
A
#
# COMPACT_ATOMS: atom_id res chain seq x y z
N MET A 1 -22.28 14.24 11.75
CA MET A 1 -21.46 13.95 10.55
C MET A 1 -20.35 14.99 10.48
N GLN A 2 -19.12 14.59 10.20
CA GLN A 2 -17.91 15.42 10.25
C GLN A 2 -17.22 15.38 8.89
N ARG A 3 -16.90 16.55 8.32
CA ARG A 3 -16.16 16.64 7.06
C ARG A 3 -14.73 16.17 7.25
N LEU A 4 -14.21 15.38 6.31
CA LEU A 4 -12.82 14.92 6.35
C LEU A 4 -11.84 15.99 5.84
N PRO A 5 -10.59 16.00 6.33
CA PRO A 5 -9.58 16.97 5.94
C PRO A 5 -9.13 16.77 4.48
N SER A 6 -8.42 17.75 3.93
CA SER A 6 -7.96 17.83 2.54
C SER A 6 -7.25 16.56 2.05
N PHE A 7 -6.31 16.02 2.83
CA PHE A 7 -5.61 14.77 2.49
C PHE A 7 -6.55 13.57 2.38
N SER A 8 -7.57 13.50 3.23
CA SER A 8 -8.61 12.48 3.12
C SER A 8 -9.49 12.71 1.89
N GLN A 9 -9.84 13.96 1.57
CA GLN A 9 -10.61 14.28 0.35
C GLN A 9 -9.85 13.93 -0.93
N ALA A 10 -8.52 14.06 -0.91
CA ALA A 10 -7.62 13.77 -2.03
C ALA A 10 -7.19 12.29 -2.11
N ALA A 11 -7.47 11.48 -1.08
CA ALA A 11 -7.13 10.06 -1.09
C ALA A 11 -8.06 9.26 -2.02
N ALA A 12 -7.52 8.20 -2.62
CA ALA A 12 -8.29 7.28 -3.45
C ALA A 12 -9.45 6.66 -2.64
N ARG A 13 -10.64 6.61 -3.24
CA ARG A 13 -11.86 6.06 -2.62
C ARG A 13 -11.89 4.54 -2.82
N THR A 14 -11.01 3.84 -2.11
CA THR A 14 -10.89 2.38 -2.15
C THR A 14 -10.59 1.81 -0.77
N TYR A 15 -10.85 0.53 -0.53
CA TYR A 15 -10.42 -0.20 0.65
C TYR A 15 -8.99 -0.70 0.51
N THR A 16 -8.18 -0.42 1.53
CA THR A 16 -6.90 -1.05 1.76
C THR A 16 -7.11 -2.29 2.63
N GLN A 17 -6.58 -3.45 2.22
CA GLN A 17 -6.88 -4.73 2.86
C GLN A 17 -5.60 -5.52 3.20
N THR A 18 -5.58 -6.13 4.39
CA THR A 18 -4.54 -7.08 4.83
C THR A 18 -5.14 -8.35 5.40
N ALA A 19 -4.51 -9.50 5.16
CA ALA A 19 -4.87 -10.79 5.74
C ALA A 19 -3.85 -11.25 6.78
N TYR A 20 -4.32 -11.59 7.97
CA TYR A 20 -3.58 -12.14 9.09
C TYR A 20 -3.80 -13.65 9.14
N CYS A 21 -2.73 -14.43 8.99
CA CYS A 21 -2.82 -15.87 8.83
C CYS A 21 -2.48 -16.58 10.14
N PHE A 22 -3.41 -17.33 10.72
CA PHE A 22 -3.21 -18.05 11.98
C PHE A 22 -3.41 -19.56 11.84
N PRO A 23 -2.54 -20.38 12.43
CA PRO A 23 -2.83 -21.80 12.60
C PRO A 23 -4.01 -21.97 13.57
N TYR A 24 -4.89 -22.92 13.29
CA TYR A 24 -6.15 -23.11 14.03
C TYR A 24 -6.38 -24.58 14.39
N ASP A 25 -6.81 -24.83 15.63
CA ASP A 25 -7.23 -26.14 16.10
C ASP A 25 -8.65 -26.46 15.63
N ASP A 26 -8.77 -27.37 14.67
CA ASP A 26 -10.06 -27.82 14.12
C ASP A 26 -10.97 -28.49 15.16
N LYS A 27 -10.45 -28.89 16.34
CA LYS A 27 -11.26 -29.37 17.46
C LYS A 27 -11.98 -28.25 18.19
N THR A 28 -11.52 -27.00 18.07
CA THR A 28 -12.16 -25.86 18.69
C THR A 28 -13.46 -25.51 17.95
N SER A 29 -14.49 -25.14 18.73
CA SER A 29 -15.76 -24.70 18.16
C SER A 29 -15.60 -23.40 17.36
N LYS A 30 -15.75 -23.49 16.03
CA LYS A 30 -15.78 -22.32 15.13
C LYS A 30 -16.84 -21.30 15.56
N ILE A 31 -17.97 -21.77 16.10
CA ILE A 31 -19.03 -20.90 16.64
C ILE A 31 -18.50 -20.05 17.80
N GLN A 32 -17.73 -20.64 18.72
CA GLN A 32 -17.11 -19.91 19.83
C GLN A 32 -16.13 -18.84 19.32
N THR A 33 -15.32 -19.17 18.32
CA THR A 33 -14.40 -18.22 17.67
C THR A 33 -15.16 -17.07 17.01
N ILE A 34 -16.23 -17.37 16.26
CA ILE A 34 -17.06 -16.36 15.59
C ILE A 34 -17.74 -15.44 16.61
N LEU A 35 -18.31 -16.00 17.68
CA LEU A 35 -18.90 -15.23 18.78
C LEU A 35 -17.87 -14.30 19.42
N HIS A 36 -16.67 -14.82 19.69
CA HIS A 36 -15.59 -14.02 20.25
C HIS A 36 -15.22 -12.84 19.33
N LEU A 37 -15.03 -13.08 18.03
CA LEU A 37 -14.73 -12.01 17.08
C LEU A 37 -15.84 -10.97 17.02
N LYS A 38 -17.12 -11.38 16.99
CA LYS A 38 -18.26 -10.46 17.02
C LYS A 38 -18.24 -9.58 18.26
N THR A 39 -18.10 -10.16 19.45
CA THR A 39 -18.05 -9.40 20.71
C THR A 39 -16.84 -8.46 20.76
N SER A 40 -15.68 -8.88 20.25
CA SER A 40 -14.50 -8.03 20.17
C SER A 40 -14.68 -6.86 19.21
N LEU A 41 -15.36 -7.05 18.07
CA LEU A 41 -15.69 -5.97 17.13
C LEU A 41 -16.71 -4.98 17.72
N GLU A 42 -17.70 -5.48 18.46
CA GLU A 42 -18.63 -4.62 19.21
C GLU A 42 -17.91 -3.80 20.29
N LEU A 43 -17.00 -4.42 21.03
CA LEU A 43 -16.17 -3.75 22.01
C LEU A 43 -15.27 -2.69 21.35
N LEU A 44 -14.64 -3.04 20.23
CA LEU A 44 -13.81 -2.13 19.44
C LEU A 44 -14.63 -0.91 18.98
N GLY A 45 -15.82 -1.12 18.44
CA GLY A 45 -16.68 -0.03 17.98
C GLY A 45 -17.10 0.92 19.11
N LYS A 46 -17.27 0.41 20.34
CA LYS A 46 -17.52 1.24 21.52
C LYS A 46 -16.29 2.06 21.95
N GLN A 47 -15.10 1.47 21.90
CA GLN A 47 -13.87 2.11 22.35
C GLN A 47 -13.25 3.04 21.29
N CYS A 48 -13.47 2.77 20.01
CA CYS A 48 -12.97 3.55 18.88
C CYS A 48 -14.10 3.78 17.84
N PRO A 49 -14.98 4.78 18.08
CA PRO A 49 -16.14 5.04 17.23
C PRO A 49 -15.81 5.35 15.76
N LEU A 50 -14.59 5.81 15.45
CA LEU A 50 -14.15 6.06 14.07
C LEU A 50 -14.08 4.78 13.23
N LEU A 51 -13.58 3.68 13.81
CA LEU A 51 -13.49 2.40 13.10
C LEU A 51 -14.87 1.79 12.85
N ALA A 52 -15.84 2.09 13.71
CA ALA A 52 -17.25 1.72 13.54
C ALA A 52 -18.08 2.81 12.83
N GLY A 53 -17.43 3.80 12.21
CA GLY A 53 -18.10 4.87 11.50
C GLY A 53 -18.59 4.48 10.11
N THR A 54 -19.35 5.38 9.51
CA THR A 54 -19.83 5.28 8.13
C THR A 54 -19.36 6.49 7.34
N LEU A 55 -18.91 6.28 6.11
CA LEU A 55 -18.54 7.34 5.17
C LEU A 55 -19.73 7.72 4.31
N HIS A 56 -19.84 9.01 4.04
CA HIS A 56 -20.90 9.61 3.25
C HIS A 56 -20.28 10.55 2.23
N ILE A 57 -20.84 10.59 1.03
CA ILE A 57 -20.52 11.61 0.04
C ILE A 57 -21.68 12.59 -0.11
N SER A 58 -21.37 13.89 -0.12
CA SER A 58 -22.36 14.93 -0.48
C SER A 58 -22.59 14.90 -1.99
N SER A 59 -23.85 14.75 -2.42
CA SER A 59 -24.25 14.71 -3.84
C SER A 59 -23.89 15.98 -4.62
N HIS A 60 -23.83 17.14 -3.95
CA HIS A 60 -23.59 18.43 -4.60
C HIS A 60 -22.12 18.85 -4.59
N GLU A 61 -21.39 18.54 -3.53
CA GLU A 61 -20.01 19.02 -3.35
C GLU A 61 -18.95 17.92 -3.53
N SER A 62 -19.38 16.66 -3.64
CA SER A 62 -18.49 15.47 -3.66
C SER A 62 -17.53 15.40 -2.48
N THR A 63 -17.85 16.12 -1.40
CA THR A 63 -17.15 16.14 -0.12
C THR A 63 -17.46 14.87 0.65
N VAL A 64 -16.42 14.16 1.07
CA VAL A 64 -16.54 12.99 1.93
C VAL A 64 -16.62 13.41 3.39
N SER A 65 -17.57 12.85 4.11
CA SER A 65 -17.74 13.04 5.55
C SER A 65 -17.84 11.70 6.26
N ILE A 66 -17.47 11.67 7.53
CA ILE A 66 -17.63 10.52 8.42
C ILE A 66 -18.76 10.78 9.41
N LEU A 67 -19.55 9.77 9.71
CA LEU A 67 -20.37 9.72 10.92
C LEU A 67 -19.66 8.77 11.90
N PRO A 68 -18.96 9.29 12.92
CA PRO A 68 -18.33 8.45 13.95
C PRO A 68 -19.40 7.78 14.80
N GLY A 69 -19.26 6.48 15.03
CA GLY A 69 -20.29 5.70 15.71
C GLY A 69 -21.63 5.66 14.94
N GLY A 70 -22.53 4.77 15.36
CA GLY A 70 -23.81 4.54 14.68
C GLY A 70 -23.78 3.46 13.59
N GLY A 71 -22.59 3.04 13.15
CA GLY A 71 -22.38 1.83 12.34
C GLY A 71 -21.98 0.62 13.19
N LYS A 72 -21.93 -0.56 12.53
CA LYS A 72 -21.29 -1.77 13.07
C LYS A 72 -20.10 -2.11 12.18
N ILE A 73 -18.96 -2.48 12.77
CA ILE A 73 -17.87 -3.06 12.00
C ILE A 73 -18.38 -4.40 11.46
N SER A 74 -18.52 -4.49 10.14
CA SER A 74 -19.13 -5.66 9.50
C SER A 74 -18.19 -6.87 9.61
N LEU A 75 -18.75 -8.03 9.96
CA LEU A 75 -18.04 -9.31 9.98
C LEU A 75 -18.66 -10.28 8.98
N GLU A 76 -17.91 -10.64 7.95
CA GLU A 76 -18.22 -11.77 7.07
C GLU A 76 -17.47 -13.02 7.52
N VAL A 77 -18.14 -14.17 7.52
CA VAL A 77 -17.53 -15.45 7.89
C VAL A 77 -17.68 -16.46 6.77
N PHE A 78 -16.58 -17.10 6.39
CA PHE A 78 -16.53 -18.18 5.42
C PHE A 78 -15.93 -19.43 6.06
N VAL A 79 -16.49 -20.59 5.74
CA VAL A 79 -15.97 -21.90 6.16
C VAL A 79 -15.76 -22.74 4.91
N THR A 80 -14.50 -23.03 4.58
CA THR A 80 -14.18 -23.86 3.41
C THR A 80 -14.17 -25.34 3.81
N SER A 81 -14.70 -26.20 2.95
CA SER A 81 -14.78 -27.65 3.18
C SER A 81 -13.49 -28.41 2.85
N GLY A 82 -12.44 -27.74 2.35
CA GLY A 82 -11.12 -28.33 2.16
C GLY A 82 -11.03 -29.39 1.04
N GLN A 83 -11.87 -29.29 0.01
CA GLN A 83 -11.78 -30.21 -1.11
C GLN A 83 -10.52 -29.91 -1.94
N GLN A 84 -9.58 -30.85 -1.96
CA GLN A 84 -8.47 -30.83 -2.93
C GLN A 84 -9.04 -30.99 -4.33
N PHE A 85 -9.22 -29.89 -5.06
CA PHE A 85 -9.46 -29.96 -6.50
C PHE A 85 -8.21 -29.55 -7.27
N ALA A 86 -7.94 -30.34 -8.32
CA ALA A 86 -6.95 -30.02 -9.33
C ALA A 86 -7.19 -28.59 -9.84
N SER A 87 -6.09 -27.92 -10.21
CA SER A 87 -6.05 -26.56 -10.72
C SER A 87 -6.92 -26.40 -11.97
N THR A 88 -8.21 -26.16 -11.78
CA THR A 88 -9.05 -25.50 -12.78
C THR A 88 -9.00 -24.01 -12.51
N GLU A 89 -9.17 -23.19 -13.54
CA GLU A 89 -9.14 -21.73 -13.45
C GLU A 89 -10.17 -21.14 -12.45
N SER A 90 -11.11 -21.96 -11.97
CA SER A 90 -12.14 -21.59 -10.98
C SER A 90 -11.84 -22.01 -9.54
N SER A 91 -10.81 -22.84 -9.28
CA SER A 91 -10.46 -23.24 -7.91
C SER A 91 -9.72 -22.10 -7.21
N THR A 92 -10.34 -21.53 -6.17
CA THR A 92 -9.63 -20.53 -5.35
C THR A 92 -8.64 -21.23 -4.43
N TYR A 93 -7.48 -20.62 -4.18
CA TYR A 93 -6.47 -21.18 -3.26
C TYR A 93 -7.01 -21.45 -1.85
N PHE A 94 -8.17 -20.89 -1.51
CA PHE A 94 -8.88 -21.06 -0.23
C PHE A 94 -9.33 -22.49 0.06
N ASP A 95 -9.36 -23.38 -0.93
CA ASP A 95 -9.64 -24.81 -0.71
C ASP A 95 -8.40 -25.61 -0.26
N SER A 96 -7.26 -24.93 -0.08
CA SER A 96 -6.03 -25.54 0.43
C SER A 96 -5.97 -25.60 1.95
N TYR A 97 -5.25 -26.59 2.47
CA TYR A 97 -4.94 -26.72 3.89
C TYR A 97 -3.99 -25.60 4.33
N TYR A 98 -4.16 -25.10 5.55
CA TYR A 98 -3.29 -24.07 6.11
C TYR A 98 -1.81 -24.46 6.09
N SER A 99 -1.51 -25.73 6.38
CA SER A 99 -0.15 -26.27 6.32
C SER A 99 0.49 -26.12 4.93
N ARG A 100 -0.31 -26.26 3.86
CA ARG A 100 0.15 -26.05 2.48
C ARG A 100 0.47 -24.59 2.22
N LEU A 101 -0.43 -23.68 2.60
CA LEU A 101 -0.20 -22.23 2.55
C LEU A 101 1.10 -21.85 3.28
N ALA A 102 1.27 -22.32 4.51
CA ALA A 102 2.44 -22.05 5.33
C ALA A 102 3.72 -22.61 4.71
N SER A 103 3.71 -23.86 4.22
CA SER A 103 4.88 -24.50 3.58
C SER A 103 5.36 -23.74 2.32
N LEU A 104 4.43 -23.09 1.62
CA LEU A 104 4.71 -22.30 0.42
C LEU A 104 5.02 -20.83 0.73
N GLY A 105 5.02 -20.44 2.01
CA GLY A 105 5.30 -19.06 2.43
C GLY A 105 4.13 -18.09 2.21
N PHE A 106 2.89 -18.58 2.19
CA PHE A 106 1.67 -17.79 1.96
C PHE A 106 1.71 -17.03 0.63
N PRO A 107 1.61 -17.74 -0.51
CA PRO A 107 1.80 -17.16 -1.84
C PRO A 107 0.77 -16.08 -2.18
N PRO A 108 1.17 -15.00 -2.88
CA PRO A 108 0.28 -13.88 -3.20
C PRO A 108 -1.03 -14.27 -3.89
N ARG A 109 -1.01 -15.28 -4.77
CA ARG A 109 -2.23 -15.76 -5.46
C ARG A 109 -3.33 -16.24 -4.52
N ALA A 110 -3.02 -16.57 -3.26
CA ALA A 110 -4.02 -16.91 -2.26
C ALA A 110 -4.79 -15.68 -1.73
N PHE A 111 -4.31 -14.47 -2.03
CA PHE A 111 -4.84 -13.21 -1.51
C PHE A 111 -5.24 -12.24 -2.63
N VAL A 112 -5.25 -12.71 -3.88
CA VAL A 112 -5.65 -11.95 -5.06
C VAL A 112 -6.76 -12.69 -5.81
N HIS A 113 -7.99 -12.22 -5.71
CA HIS A 113 -9.14 -12.81 -6.42
C HIS A 113 -10.33 -11.84 -6.46
N SER A 114 -11.14 -11.90 -7.51
CA SER A 114 -12.27 -10.97 -7.72
C SER A 114 -13.32 -11.02 -6.60
N SER A 115 -13.48 -12.16 -5.91
CA SER A 115 -14.36 -12.27 -4.75
C SER A 115 -13.86 -11.52 -3.49
N LEU A 116 -12.60 -11.05 -3.51
CA LEU A 116 -11.98 -10.23 -2.46
C LEU A 116 -12.09 -8.73 -2.79
N ASP A 117 -12.66 -8.37 -3.93
CA ASP A 117 -12.85 -6.98 -4.34
C ASP A 117 -13.99 -6.35 -3.54
N LEU A 118 -13.64 -5.66 -2.44
CA LEU A 118 -14.60 -4.88 -1.66
C LEU A 118 -15.00 -3.59 -2.37
N ASN A 119 -14.14 -3.03 -3.23
CA ASN A 119 -14.42 -1.76 -3.91
C ASN A 119 -15.59 -1.89 -4.88
N ARG A 120 -15.72 -3.04 -5.52
CA ARG A 120 -16.88 -3.35 -6.36
C ARG A 120 -18.17 -3.57 -5.55
N LYS A 121 -18.07 -3.96 -4.28
CA LYS A 121 -19.22 -4.28 -3.42
C LYS A 121 -19.71 -3.09 -2.60
N LEU A 122 -18.81 -2.16 -2.28
CA LEU A 122 -19.04 -1.04 -1.38
C LEU A 122 -18.54 0.23 -2.09
N ASP A 123 -19.38 0.77 -2.96
CA ASP A 123 -19.11 2.01 -3.68
C ASP A 123 -19.64 3.21 -2.88
N LEU A 124 -18.74 4.14 -2.53
CA LEU A 124 -19.07 5.36 -1.81
C LEU A 124 -19.99 6.28 -2.61
N GLU A 125 -19.99 6.19 -3.94
CA GLU A 125 -20.88 6.96 -4.82
C GLU A 125 -22.32 6.42 -4.80
N GLU A 126 -22.51 5.13 -4.50
CA GLU A 126 -23.83 4.49 -4.47
C GLU A 126 -24.54 4.65 -3.12
N GLY A 127 -23.80 4.98 -2.06
CA GLY A 127 -24.39 5.28 -0.76
C GLY A 127 -23.39 5.27 0.39
N PRO A 128 -23.90 5.39 1.62
CA PRO A 128 -23.05 5.32 2.79
C PRO A 128 -22.39 3.94 2.94
N ILE A 129 -21.08 3.92 3.17
CA ILE A 129 -20.31 2.68 3.32
C ILE A 129 -19.59 2.63 4.67
N PRO A 130 -19.33 1.44 5.24
CA PRO A 130 -18.61 1.36 6.51
C PRO A 130 -17.16 1.85 6.38
N VAL A 131 -16.57 2.37 7.46
CA VAL A 131 -15.13 2.71 7.46
C VAL A 131 -14.28 1.42 7.46
N CYS A 132 -14.70 0.43 8.24
CA CYS A 132 -14.00 -0.85 8.39
C CYS A 132 -14.89 -2.04 8.07
N HIS A 133 -14.28 -3.06 7.47
CA HIS A 133 -14.87 -4.37 7.20
C HIS A 133 -13.89 -5.46 7.64
N VAL A 134 -14.42 -6.54 8.23
CA VAL A 134 -13.64 -7.70 8.65
C VAL A 134 -14.19 -8.94 8.00
N ARG A 135 -13.30 -9.78 7.47
CA ARG A 135 -13.63 -11.13 6.99
C ARG A 135 -12.85 -12.17 7.77
N ALA A 136 -13.51 -13.23 8.21
CA ALA A 136 -12.89 -14.40 8.81
C ALA A 136 -13.13 -15.62 7.92
N THR A 137 -12.06 -16.25 7.46
CA THR A 137 -12.12 -17.46 6.63
C THR A 137 -11.47 -18.61 7.36
N PHE A 138 -12.26 -19.63 7.69
CA PHE A 138 -11.76 -20.90 8.22
C PHE A 138 -11.36 -21.81 7.06
N VAL A 139 -10.10 -22.22 7.08
CA VAL A 139 -9.54 -23.26 6.22
C VAL A 139 -9.13 -24.46 7.09
N PRO A 140 -9.00 -25.68 6.54
CA PRO A 140 -8.52 -26.81 7.32
C PRO A 140 -7.18 -26.50 8.02
N GLY A 141 -7.16 -26.58 9.36
CA GLY A 141 -6.01 -26.24 10.20
C GLY A 141 -5.67 -24.75 10.33
N GLY A 142 -6.53 -23.82 9.87
CA GLY A 142 -6.21 -22.40 9.88
C GLY A 142 -7.38 -21.41 9.90
N LEU A 143 -7.07 -20.20 10.33
CA LEU A 143 -7.97 -19.04 10.33
C LEU A 143 -7.27 -17.86 9.67
N LEU A 144 -7.90 -17.30 8.62
CA LEU A 144 -7.45 -16.08 7.97
C LEU A 144 -8.38 -14.94 8.38
N ILE A 145 -7.82 -13.86 8.93
CA ILE A 145 -8.59 -12.66 9.33
C ILE A 145 -8.18 -11.51 8.44
N TRP A 146 -9.11 -10.98 7.66
CA TRP A 146 -8.86 -9.85 6.79
C TRP A 146 -9.38 -8.58 7.43
N LEU A 147 -8.51 -7.58 7.49
CA LEU A 147 -8.81 -6.25 7.96
C LEU A 147 -8.83 -5.32 6.76
N SER A 148 -9.99 -4.72 6.54
CA SER A 148 -10.23 -3.79 5.44
C SER A 148 -10.63 -2.45 6.03
N ILE A 149 -9.93 -1.39 5.62
CA ILE A 149 -10.21 -0.01 6.04
C ILE A 149 -10.23 0.89 4.82
N HIS A 150 -11.21 1.79 4.74
CA HIS A 150 -11.36 2.66 3.59
C HIS A 150 -10.26 3.73 3.55
N HIS A 151 -9.56 3.83 2.43
CA HIS A 151 -8.34 4.62 2.26
C HIS A 151 -8.63 6.13 2.34
N THR A 152 -9.86 6.60 2.11
CA THR A 152 -10.24 8.00 2.44
C THR A 152 -10.10 8.34 3.93
N MET A 153 -10.15 7.35 4.81
CA MET A 153 -9.99 7.50 6.27
C MET A 153 -8.65 7.00 6.81
N SER A 154 -7.79 6.45 5.96
CA SER A 154 -6.67 5.67 6.45
C SER A 154 -5.50 5.63 5.49
N ASP A 155 -4.31 5.65 6.07
CA ASP A 155 -3.08 5.21 5.46
C ASP A 155 -2.58 3.91 6.15
N ASP A 156 -1.35 3.50 5.87
CA ASP A 156 -0.70 2.33 6.47
C ASP A 156 -0.60 2.41 8.00
N TYR A 157 -0.40 3.61 8.56
CA TYR A 157 -0.42 3.83 9.99
C TYR A 157 -1.80 3.53 10.59
N CYS A 158 -2.87 4.03 9.98
CA CYS A 158 -4.24 3.74 10.42
C CYS A 158 -4.58 2.24 10.30
N LEU A 159 -4.10 1.56 9.26
CA LEU A 159 -4.26 0.11 9.11
C LEU A 159 -3.54 -0.67 10.22
N ASN A 160 -2.32 -0.25 10.59
CA ASN A 160 -1.60 -0.82 11.72
C ASN A 160 -2.37 -0.61 13.04
N LEU A 161 -2.88 0.60 13.28
CA LEU A 161 -3.71 0.90 14.45
C LEU A 161 -4.97 0.05 14.50
N PHE A 162 -5.66 -0.13 13.38
CA PHE A 162 -6.86 -0.97 13.33
C PHE A 162 -6.53 -2.40 13.81
N SER A 163 -5.42 -2.99 13.34
CA SER A 163 -4.98 -4.31 13.78
C SER A 163 -4.71 -4.36 15.28
N LYS A 164 -3.98 -3.38 15.83
CA LYS A 164 -3.63 -3.30 17.25
C LYS A 164 -4.85 -3.15 18.14
N CYS A 165 -5.78 -2.28 17.75
CA CYS A 165 -7.02 -2.02 18.48
C CYS A 165 -7.94 -3.25 18.47
N LEU A 166 -8.12 -3.91 17.32
CA LEU A 166 -8.91 -5.14 17.25
C LEU A 166 -8.30 -6.24 18.09
N ALA A 167 -6.99 -6.43 18.01
CA ALA A 167 -6.32 -7.44 18.80
C ALA A 167 -6.44 -7.15 20.31
N ALA A 168 -6.32 -5.89 20.74
CA ALA A 168 -6.60 -5.50 22.13
C ALA A 168 -8.02 -5.88 22.56
N ALA A 169 -9.01 -5.66 21.68
CA ALA A 169 -10.38 -6.08 21.92
C ALA A 169 -10.55 -7.60 22.01
N THR A 170 -9.78 -8.41 21.26
CA THR A 170 -9.75 -9.89 21.43
C THR A 170 -9.22 -10.29 22.80
N ARG A 171 -8.26 -9.53 23.34
CA ARG A 171 -7.72 -9.72 24.69
C ARG A 171 -8.59 -9.11 25.80
N ARG A 172 -9.73 -8.48 25.44
CA ARG A 172 -10.56 -7.68 26.35
C ARG A 172 -9.78 -6.59 27.10
N GLN A 173 -8.75 -6.05 26.47
CA GLN A 173 -7.94 -4.97 27.00
C GLN A 173 -8.48 -3.61 26.54
N PRO A 174 -8.27 -2.54 27.32
CA PRO A 174 -8.55 -1.19 26.85
C PRO A 174 -7.62 -0.82 25.69
N ILE A 175 -8.15 -0.08 24.72
CA ILE A 175 -7.34 0.56 23.66
C ILE A 175 -6.40 1.58 24.32
N PRO A 176 -5.10 1.60 23.97
CA PRO A 176 -4.15 2.56 24.53
C PRO A 176 -4.65 4.00 24.43
N THR A 177 -4.45 4.78 25.50
CA THR A 177 -4.87 6.20 25.56
C THR A 177 -4.17 7.06 24.51
N SER A 178 -2.99 6.65 24.05
CA SER A 178 -2.24 7.29 22.96
C SER A 178 -2.79 7.01 21.56
N THR A 179 -3.85 6.21 21.42
CA THR A 179 -4.47 5.95 20.12
C THR A 179 -5.22 7.20 19.65
N PRO A 180 -4.90 7.75 18.46
CA PRO A 180 -5.59 8.91 17.89
C PRO A 180 -7.11 8.69 17.79
N ARG A 181 -7.89 9.72 18.14
CA ARG A 181 -9.35 9.66 18.25
C ARG A 181 -10.09 10.64 17.36
N SER A 182 -9.38 11.57 16.74
CA SER A 182 -9.97 12.63 15.95
C SER A 182 -9.76 12.39 14.45
N PRO A 183 -10.81 12.41 13.61
CA PRO A 183 -10.66 12.44 12.16
C PRO A 183 -10.37 13.86 11.64
N PHE A 184 -10.39 14.85 12.52
CA PHE A 184 -10.16 16.24 12.20
C PHE A 184 -8.67 16.56 12.25
N LEU A 185 -8.23 17.34 11.26
CA LEU A 185 -6.89 17.86 11.13
C LEU A 185 -7.00 19.29 10.62
N ASP A 186 -6.49 20.24 11.40
CA ASP A 186 -6.36 21.63 10.98
C ASP A 186 -4.90 21.94 10.70
N LEU A 187 -4.54 21.96 9.42
CA LEU A 187 -3.22 22.39 8.98
C LEU A 187 -3.20 23.92 8.84
N PRO A 188 -2.13 24.57 9.33
CA PRO A 188 -1.97 26.00 9.24
C PRO A 188 -1.96 26.46 7.78
N ARG A 189 -2.39 27.70 7.56
CA ARG A 189 -2.34 28.32 6.24
C ARG A 189 -0.96 28.91 6.02
N ASP A 190 -0.23 28.35 5.08
CA ASP A 190 1.07 28.86 4.67
C ASP A 190 0.90 30.19 3.91
N PRO A 191 1.59 31.29 4.29
CA PRO A 191 1.42 32.60 3.67
C PRO A 191 1.91 32.64 2.21
N VAL A 192 2.81 31.75 1.81
CA VAL A 192 3.30 31.61 0.43
C VAL A 192 2.30 30.83 -0.42
N TRP A 193 1.82 29.68 0.08
CA TRP A 193 0.99 28.77 -0.72
C TRP A 193 -0.51 29.11 -0.69
N SER A 194 -1.01 29.72 0.39
CA SER A 194 -2.42 30.09 0.52
C SER A 194 -2.94 31.03 -0.57
N PRO A 195 -2.20 32.09 -0.99
CA PRO A 195 -2.64 32.96 -2.09
C PRO A 195 -2.33 32.40 -3.48
N ALA A 196 -1.47 31.37 -3.61
CA ALA A 196 -1.03 30.83 -4.90
C ALA A 196 -2.21 30.37 -5.77
N THR A 197 -2.11 30.52 -7.09
CA THR A 197 -3.16 30.10 -8.02
C THR A 197 -3.20 28.57 -8.16
N LEU A 198 -4.32 28.02 -8.66
CA LEU A 198 -4.41 26.58 -8.95
C LEU A 198 -3.31 26.13 -9.94
N MET A 199 -3.02 26.96 -10.94
CA MET A 199 -1.97 26.69 -11.93
C MET A 199 -0.57 26.67 -11.30
N THR A 200 -0.30 27.62 -10.40
CA THR A 200 0.97 27.64 -9.63
C THR A 200 1.09 26.39 -8.77
N LEU A 201 0.05 26.04 -8.01
CA LEU A 201 0.06 24.87 -7.13
C LEU A 201 0.21 23.55 -7.90
N ALA A 202 -0.46 23.41 -9.05
CA ALA A 202 -0.33 22.23 -9.91
C ALA A 202 1.10 22.05 -10.45
N ARG A 203 1.76 23.14 -10.86
CA ARG A 203 3.16 23.10 -11.30
C ARG A 203 4.11 22.69 -10.16
N GLU A 204 3.83 23.12 -8.94
CA GLU A 204 4.66 22.87 -7.76
C GLU A 204 4.36 21.52 -7.09
N CYS A 205 3.32 20.81 -7.52
CA CYS A 205 2.98 19.43 -7.12
C CYS A 205 2.98 18.51 -8.35
N PRO A 206 4.14 18.24 -8.96
CA PRO A 206 4.27 17.62 -10.29
C PRO A 206 3.83 16.15 -10.36
N GLU A 207 3.53 15.52 -9.22
CA GLU A 207 2.91 14.20 -9.14
C GLU A 207 1.42 14.21 -9.50
N PHE A 208 0.78 15.37 -9.53
CA PHE A 208 -0.65 15.51 -9.85
C PHE A 208 -0.88 16.23 -11.17
N ASP A 209 -1.86 15.75 -11.92
CA ASP A 209 -2.54 16.53 -12.94
C ASP A 209 -3.90 16.99 -12.40
N VAL A 210 -4.34 18.17 -12.86
CA VAL A 210 -5.63 18.75 -12.47
C VAL A 210 -6.57 18.73 -13.68
N LEU A 211 -7.55 17.84 -13.63
CA LEU A 211 -8.56 17.70 -14.66
C LEU A 211 -9.49 18.91 -14.73
N LEU A 212 -9.99 19.15 -15.95
CA LEU A 212 -11.09 20.10 -16.17
C LEU A 212 -12.38 19.62 -15.51
N TYR A 213 -12.69 18.32 -15.63
CA TYR A 213 -13.87 17.69 -15.06
C TYR A 213 -13.50 16.62 -14.02
N PRO A 214 -14.29 16.46 -12.94
CA PRO A 214 -14.08 15.39 -11.96
C PRO A 214 -14.02 13.98 -12.59
N GLY A 215 -13.03 13.19 -12.18
CA GLY A 215 -12.98 11.75 -12.47
C GLY A 215 -13.86 10.93 -11.53
N LYS A 216 -13.71 9.60 -11.54
CA LYS A 216 -14.46 8.70 -10.63
C LYS A 216 -13.98 8.79 -9.18
N SER A 217 -12.67 8.94 -8.98
CA SER A 217 -12.05 8.97 -7.66
C SER A 217 -10.81 9.84 -7.69
N PRO A 218 -10.49 10.56 -6.60
CA PRO A 218 -9.26 11.35 -6.47
C PRO A 218 -8.01 10.47 -6.57
N SER A 219 -6.92 11.05 -7.07
CA SER A 219 -5.58 10.45 -7.03
C SER A 219 -5.51 9.04 -7.62
N LEU A 220 -6.37 8.72 -8.59
CA LEU A 220 -6.21 7.50 -9.38
C LEU A 220 -5.03 7.68 -10.35
N PRO A 221 -4.34 6.58 -10.71
CA PRO A 221 -3.37 6.61 -11.80
C PRO A 221 -4.04 7.07 -13.09
N ASP A 222 -3.37 7.96 -13.82
CA ASP A 222 -3.81 8.40 -15.14
C ASP A 222 -3.56 7.31 -16.19
N VAL A 223 -4.63 6.86 -16.84
CA VAL A 223 -4.55 5.89 -17.94
C VAL A 223 -4.64 6.71 -19.22
N LEU A 224 -3.47 7.05 -19.78
CA LEU A 224 -3.40 7.93 -20.93
C LEU A 224 -4.14 7.33 -22.15
N PRO A 225 -4.73 8.16 -23.01
CA PRO A 225 -5.38 7.67 -24.23
C PRO A 225 -4.43 6.85 -25.11
N GLY A 226 -4.96 5.78 -25.72
CA GLY A 226 -4.21 4.89 -26.59
C GLY A 226 -3.49 3.75 -25.86
N GLY A 227 -2.78 2.93 -26.62
CA GLY A 227 -2.09 1.74 -26.12
C GLY A 227 -3.00 0.55 -25.78
N VAL A 228 -2.40 -0.53 -25.30
CA VAL A 228 -3.15 -1.73 -24.87
C VAL A 228 -3.88 -1.41 -23.55
N PRO A 229 -5.18 -1.73 -23.40
CA PRO A 229 -5.89 -1.55 -22.15
C PRO A 229 -5.25 -2.35 -21.00
N PRO A 230 -5.14 -1.81 -19.78
CA PRO A 230 -4.55 -2.53 -18.64
C PRO A 230 -5.25 -3.87 -18.32
N SER A 231 -6.52 -4.03 -18.67
CA SER A 231 -7.29 -5.28 -18.49
C SER A 231 -6.89 -6.38 -19.48
N ALA A 232 -6.33 -6.02 -20.64
CA ALA A 232 -5.91 -6.96 -21.69
C ALA A 232 -4.46 -7.44 -21.50
N ILE A 233 -3.70 -6.83 -20.60
CA ILE A 233 -2.31 -7.22 -20.29
C ILE A 233 -2.32 -8.32 -19.24
N PRO A 234 -1.80 -9.53 -19.52
CA PRO A 234 -1.65 -10.57 -18.52
C PRO A 234 -0.73 -10.14 -17.39
N LYS A 235 -1.20 -10.23 -16.15
CA LYS A 235 -0.52 -9.75 -14.95
C LYS A 235 -0.32 -10.87 -13.95
N THR A 236 0.72 -10.74 -13.14
CA THR A 236 1.02 -11.67 -12.06
C THR A 236 1.72 -10.93 -10.92
N GLY A 237 1.79 -11.56 -9.75
CA GLY A 237 2.57 -11.04 -8.64
C GLY A 237 3.30 -12.14 -7.89
N LYS A 238 4.47 -11.78 -7.35
CA LYS A 238 5.36 -12.68 -6.60
C LYS A 238 5.91 -11.97 -5.38
N VAL A 239 6.29 -12.74 -4.37
CA VAL A 239 7.04 -12.21 -3.22
C VAL A 239 8.50 -12.63 -3.34
N PHE A 240 9.40 -11.65 -3.34
CA PHE A 240 10.83 -11.83 -3.32
C PHE A 240 11.33 -11.64 -1.89
N VAL A 241 11.95 -12.67 -1.32
CA VAL A 241 12.47 -12.66 0.04
C VAL A 241 13.95 -12.27 -0.01
N PHE A 242 14.31 -11.23 0.73
CA PHE A 242 15.68 -10.78 0.92
C PHE A 242 16.07 -10.99 2.38
N SER A 243 17.25 -11.54 2.65
CA SER A 243 17.79 -11.52 4.00
C SER A 243 18.23 -10.10 4.39
N ALA A 244 18.11 -9.77 5.68
CA ALA A 244 18.59 -8.51 6.22
C ALA A 244 20.10 -8.36 5.96
N ASP A 245 20.87 -9.43 6.10
CA ASP A 245 22.32 -9.43 5.87
C ASP A 245 22.68 -9.04 4.43
N ARG A 246 21.95 -9.55 3.42
CA ARG A 246 22.17 -9.18 2.02
C ARG A 246 21.79 -7.73 1.72
N LEU A 247 20.72 -7.23 2.33
CA LEU A 247 20.34 -5.82 2.17
C LEU A 247 21.30 -4.87 2.88
N GLU A 248 21.86 -5.31 4.01
CA GLU A 248 22.92 -4.62 4.71
C GLU A 248 24.24 -4.62 3.91
N GLU A 249 24.56 -5.73 3.24
CA GLU A 249 25.66 -5.78 2.28
C GLU A 249 25.44 -4.79 1.13
N LEU A 250 24.26 -4.77 0.51
CA LEU A 250 23.90 -3.79 -0.53
C LEU A 250 24.09 -2.36 -0.02
N ARG A 251 23.54 -2.04 1.16
CA ARG A 251 23.68 -0.72 1.79
C ARG A 251 25.15 -0.35 1.98
N ASN A 252 25.98 -1.27 2.45
CA ASN A 252 27.40 -1.03 2.67
C ASN A 252 28.16 -0.81 1.36
N LEU A 253 27.87 -1.58 0.31
CA LEU A 253 28.47 -1.40 -1.01
C LEU A 253 28.09 -0.04 -1.61
N VAL A 254 26.81 0.32 -1.56
CA VAL A 254 26.28 1.63 -1.99
C VAL A 254 26.95 2.76 -1.21
N TYR A 255 27.08 2.62 0.11
CA TYR A 255 27.68 3.63 0.95
C TYR A 255 29.15 3.88 0.58
N ARG A 256 29.93 2.82 0.39
CA ARG A 256 31.33 2.92 -0.05
C ARG A 256 31.45 3.56 -1.44
N ALA A 257 30.57 3.19 -2.36
CA ALA A 257 30.57 3.72 -3.74
C ALA A 257 30.18 5.21 -3.81
N SER A 258 29.53 5.75 -2.77
CA SER A 258 29.20 7.19 -2.68
C SER A 258 30.44 8.09 -2.52
N GLY A 259 31.59 7.52 -2.14
CA GLY A 259 32.86 8.23 -2.04
C GLY A 259 33.08 9.00 -0.71
N PRO A 260 34.30 9.54 -0.50
CA PRO A 260 34.64 10.30 0.71
C PRO A 260 33.86 11.62 0.75
N GLY A 261 33.16 11.87 1.86
CA GLY A 261 32.28 13.04 2.03
C GLY A 261 30.79 12.73 1.84
N ALA A 262 30.42 11.49 1.54
CA ALA A 262 29.03 11.05 1.63
C ALA A 262 28.49 11.26 3.06
N GLY A 263 27.21 11.64 3.16
CA GLY A 263 26.51 11.84 4.42
C GLY A 263 26.32 10.54 5.23
N PRO A 264 25.28 10.43 6.09
CA PRO A 264 25.00 9.18 6.77
C PRO A 264 24.67 8.05 5.77
N PRO A 265 24.88 6.77 6.15
CA PRO A 265 24.49 5.64 5.32
C PRO A 265 23.02 5.72 4.91
N PRO A 266 22.67 5.39 3.65
CA PRO A 266 21.28 5.42 3.19
C PRO A 266 20.44 4.37 3.90
N SER A 267 19.12 4.55 3.95
CA SER A 267 18.24 3.53 4.53
C SER A 267 18.21 2.26 3.67
N VAL A 268 17.95 1.11 4.30
CA VAL A 268 17.73 -0.16 3.59
C VAL A 268 16.58 -0.05 2.60
N ASP A 269 15.50 0.66 2.96
CA ASP A 269 14.35 0.88 2.08
C ASP A 269 14.72 1.70 0.85
N ALA A 270 15.60 2.71 0.96
CA ALA A 270 16.07 3.47 -0.20
C ALA A 270 16.94 2.61 -1.13
N CYS A 271 17.81 1.76 -0.56
CA CYS A 271 18.59 0.78 -1.34
C CYS A 271 17.69 -0.22 -2.07
N LEU A 272 16.69 -0.77 -1.38
CA LEU A 272 15.75 -1.72 -1.98
C LEU A 272 14.86 -1.07 -3.04
N ALA A 273 14.41 0.17 -2.82
CA ALA A 273 13.66 0.94 -3.82
C ALA A 273 14.49 1.19 -5.08
N ALA A 274 15.75 1.58 -4.93
CA ALA A 274 16.67 1.79 -6.06
C ALA A 274 16.93 0.50 -6.83
N LEU A 275 17.24 -0.60 -6.12
CA LEU A 275 17.44 -1.92 -6.71
C LEU A 275 16.20 -2.37 -7.48
N THR A 276 15.03 -2.20 -6.89
CA THR A 276 13.74 -2.59 -7.50
C THR A 276 13.46 -1.76 -8.74
N LEU A 277 13.59 -0.42 -8.66
CA LEU A 277 13.39 0.46 -9.81
C LEU A 277 14.32 0.06 -10.96
N ALA A 278 15.61 -0.12 -10.69
CA ALA A 278 16.60 -0.50 -11.69
C ALA A 278 16.23 -1.80 -12.41
N HIS A 279 16.09 -2.89 -11.66
CA HIS A 279 15.87 -4.21 -12.25
C HIS A 279 14.47 -4.38 -12.85
N VAL A 280 13.43 -3.78 -12.26
CA VAL A 280 12.08 -3.79 -12.82
C VAL A 280 12.04 -2.99 -14.12
N THR A 281 12.56 -1.75 -14.13
CA THR A 281 12.60 -0.94 -15.36
C THR A 281 13.36 -1.65 -16.46
N GLN A 282 14.52 -2.26 -16.15
CA GLN A 282 15.28 -3.02 -17.14
C GLN A 282 14.51 -4.23 -17.69
N ALA A 283 13.87 -5.03 -16.81
CA ALA A 283 13.09 -6.19 -17.23
C ALA A 283 11.92 -5.77 -18.13
N ARG A 284 11.17 -4.75 -17.72
CA ARG A 284 10.00 -4.25 -18.46
C ARG A 284 10.39 -3.64 -19.81
N LEU A 285 11.44 -2.82 -19.87
CA LEU A 285 11.91 -2.24 -21.14
C LEU A 285 12.37 -3.31 -22.13
N ALA A 286 12.96 -4.40 -21.64
CA ALA A 286 13.44 -5.50 -22.49
C ALA A 286 12.30 -6.38 -23.04
N THR A 287 11.20 -6.55 -22.30
CA THR A 287 10.13 -7.51 -22.66
C THR A 287 8.84 -6.88 -23.16
N GLU A 288 8.56 -5.62 -22.82
CA GLU A 288 7.32 -4.92 -23.19
C GLU A 288 7.45 -4.19 -24.53
N VAL A 289 8.51 -4.48 -25.31
CA VAL A 289 8.73 -3.90 -26.65
C VAL A 289 7.56 -4.23 -27.57
N GLY A 290 6.91 -3.20 -28.12
CA GLY A 290 5.77 -3.36 -29.04
C GLY A 290 4.41 -3.47 -28.35
N LEU A 291 4.34 -3.56 -27.01
CA LEU A 291 3.13 -3.14 -26.30
C LEU A 291 3.08 -1.62 -26.47
N ALA A 292 2.18 -1.12 -27.31
CA ALA A 292 2.04 0.32 -27.55
C ALA A 292 1.81 1.02 -26.20
N ALA A 293 2.86 1.60 -25.63
CA ALA A 293 2.70 2.58 -24.57
C ALA A 293 2.02 3.79 -25.21
N PRO A 294 1.06 4.44 -24.54
CA PRO A 294 0.55 5.73 -24.98
C PRO A 294 1.74 6.66 -25.26
N GLY A 295 1.72 7.34 -26.41
CA GLY A 295 2.84 8.15 -26.88
C GLY A 295 3.30 9.18 -25.83
N ASP A 296 4.58 9.51 -25.84
CA ASP A 296 5.20 10.53 -24.97
C ASP A 296 4.83 11.97 -25.40
N ASP A 297 3.60 12.21 -25.85
CA ASP A 297 3.13 13.51 -26.37
C ASP A 297 2.94 14.58 -25.26
N ASP A 298 3.20 14.22 -24.01
CA ASP A 298 3.05 15.08 -22.82
C ASP A 298 4.24 16.03 -22.55
N GLY A 299 5.15 16.21 -23.52
CA GLY A 299 6.41 16.94 -23.28
C GLY A 299 7.29 16.28 -22.19
N VAL A 300 7.04 14.99 -21.93
CA VAL A 300 7.84 14.14 -21.05
C VAL A 300 9.08 13.76 -21.82
N THR A 301 10.25 14.05 -21.26
CA THR A 301 11.53 13.69 -21.88
C THR A 301 11.55 12.18 -22.11
N PRO A 302 11.56 11.72 -23.38
CA PRO A 302 11.73 10.30 -23.70
C PRO A 302 12.95 9.79 -22.95
N GLY A 303 12.80 8.67 -22.25
CA GLY A 303 13.89 8.13 -21.41
C GLY A 303 13.98 8.73 -20.01
N THR A 304 12.86 9.03 -19.35
CA THR A 304 12.82 9.31 -17.89
C THR A 304 12.09 8.19 -17.16
N ALA A 305 12.74 7.58 -16.17
CA ALA A 305 12.13 6.70 -15.18
C ALA A 305 11.51 7.50 -14.03
N ARG A 306 10.41 6.98 -13.48
CA ARG A 306 9.64 7.61 -12.41
C ARG A 306 9.39 6.63 -11.28
N LEU A 307 9.72 7.06 -10.07
CA LEU A 307 9.40 6.36 -8.84
C LEU A 307 8.37 7.15 -8.05
N PHE A 308 7.25 6.52 -7.76
CA PHE A 308 6.21 7.04 -6.89
C PHE A 308 6.35 6.45 -5.49
N THR A 309 6.57 7.29 -4.50
CA THR A 309 6.82 6.83 -3.11
C THR A 309 5.85 7.53 -2.16
N PRO A 310 4.90 6.79 -1.55
CA PRO A 310 4.12 7.31 -0.43
C PRO A 310 5.03 7.54 0.79
N VAL A 311 4.95 8.72 1.40
CA VAL A 311 5.75 9.10 2.56
C VAL A 311 4.84 9.65 3.65
N GLY A 312 4.87 9.00 4.82
CA GLY A 312 4.18 9.47 6.01
C GLY A 312 4.80 10.77 6.53
N TRP A 313 3.95 11.75 6.85
CA TRP A 313 4.39 13.09 7.26
C TRP A 313 4.05 13.50 8.69
N ARG A 314 3.41 12.62 9.49
CA ARG A 314 3.07 12.90 10.90
C ARG A 314 4.26 13.39 11.74
N GLY A 315 5.43 12.79 11.54
CA GLY A 315 6.68 13.12 12.25
C GLY A 315 7.63 14.03 11.47
N ARG A 316 7.10 14.94 10.64
CA ARG A 316 7.90 15.80 9.75
C ARG A 316 7.59 17.28 9.99
N GLY A 317 7.64 17.70 11.25
CA GLY A 317 7.40 19.09 11.66
C GLY A 317 5.91 19.45 11.78
N LEU A 318 5.05 18.45 12.01
CA LEU A 318 3.60 18.54 12.21
C LEU A 318 3.12 17.62 13.34
N GLU A 319 4.02 17.28 14.27
CA GLU A 319 3.78 16.33 15.36
C GLU A 319 2.68 16.84 16.30
N GLY A 320 2.65 18.15 16.56
CA GLY A 320 1.64 18.79 17.40
C GLY A 320 0.26 18.73 16.75
N GLU A 321 0.17 19.04 15.45
CA GLU A 321 -1.07 19.02 14.68
C GLU A 321 -1.63 17.60 14.47
N THR A 322 -0.76 16.59 14.46
CA THR A 322 -1.13 15.19 14.17
C THR A 322 -1.24 14.30 15.40
N ALA A 323 -1.02 14.83 16.61
CA ALA A 323 -0.93 14.03 17.84
C ALA A 323 -2.17 13.16 18.11
N ASP A 324 -3.38 13.69 17.85
CA ASP A 324 -4.66 12.99 18.00
C ASP A 324 -5.33 12.66 16.65
N TYR A 325 -4.60 12.82 15.54
CA TYR A 325 -5.17 12.66 14.21
C TYR A 325 -5.20 11.20 13.72
N PHE A 326 -6.41 10.71 13.48
CA PHE A 326 -6.72 9.45 12.80
C PHE A 326 -7.23 9.75 11.39
N GLY A 327 -6.37 9.61 10.38
CA GLY A 327 -6.72 9.85 8.99
C GLY A 327 -5.51 9.77 8.07
N ASN A 328 -5.63 10.19 6.82
CA ASN A 328 -4.51 10.17 5.88
C ASN A 328 -3.47 11.23 6.23
N ALA A 329 -2.26 10.77 6.54
CA ALA A 329 -1.09 11.64 6.64
C ALA A 329 0.08 11.08 5.82
N SER A 330 -0.20 10.86 4.53
CA SER A 330 0.77 10.43 3.53
C SER A 330 0.78 11.37 2.33
N VAL A 331 1.96 11.58 1.76
CA VAL A 331 2.20 12.31 0.50
C VAL A 331 2.79 11.33 -0.50
N THR A 332 2.23 11.24 -1.71
CA THR A 332 2.87 10.53 -2.82
C THR A 332 3.89 11.45 -3.48
N LEU A 333 5.16 11.06 -3.48
CA LEU A 333 6.23 11.80 -4.16
C LEU A 333 6.52 11.24 -5.53
N LEU A 334 7.00 12.08 -6.43
CA LEU A 334 7.51 11.71 -7.73
C LEU A 334 9.03 11.99 -7.81
N THR A 335 9.84 10.92 -7.80
CA THR A 335 11.26 11.00 -8.14
C THR A 335 11.43 10.74 -9.64
N LYS A 336 12.06 11.67 -10.36
CA LYS A 336 12.38 11.54 -11.79
C LYS A 336 13.87 11.26 -11.96
N VAL A 337 14.22 10.26 -12.76
CA VAL A 337 15.60 9.87 -13.04
C VAL A 337 15.74 9.56 -14.52
N PRO A 338 16.82 9.96 -15.21
CA PRO A 338 17.07 9.50 -16.57
C PRO A 338 17.07 7.96 -16.64
N ALA A 339 16.35 7.37 -17.60
CA ALA A 339 16.22 5.92 -17.74
C ALA A 339 17.60 5.26 -17.95
N GLY A 340 18.51 5.92 -18.68
CA GLY A 340 19.89 5.46 -18.81
C GLY A 340 20.60 5.32 -17.47
N GLU A 341 20.46 6.28 -16.55
CA GLU A 341 21.04 6.19 -15.19
C GLU A 341 20.45 5.01 -14.39
N VAL A 342 19.16 4.71 -14.60
CA VAL A 342 18.48 3.56 -13.96
C VAL A 342 18.97 2.22 -14.53
N GLN A 343 19.21 2.15 -15.84
CA GLN A 343 19.76 0.96 -16.49
C GLN A 343 21.23 0.74 -16.13
N ASP A 344 22.02 1.81 -16.04
CA ASP A 344 23.42 1.76 -15.59
C ASP A 344 23.52 1.12 -14.20
N ALA A 345 22.56 1.39 -13.30
CA ALA A 345 22.52 0.80 -11.96
C ALA A 345 22.39 -0.74 -11.96
N CYS A 346 21.94 -1.36 -13.06
CA CYS A 346 21.88 -2.82 -13.20
C CYS A 346 23.21 -3.46 -13.64
N VAL A 347 24.04 -2.71 -14.36
CA VAL A 347 25.24 -3.24 -15.05
C VAL A 347 26.54 -2.69 -14.50
N ASP A 348 26.49 -1.58 -13.77
CA ASP A 348 27.66 -0.95 -13.16
C ASP A 348 28.23 -1.84 -12.05
N GLY A 349 29.35 -2.50 -12.34
CA GLY A 349 30.09 -3.34 -11.40
C GLY A 349 30.68 -2.57 -10.21
N THR A 350 30.69 -1.23 -10.25
CA THR A 350 31.25 -0.38 -9.18
C THR A 350 30.24 0.08 -8.15
N MET A 351 28.94 -0.17 -8.36
CA MET A 351 27.81 0.35 -7.57
C MET A 351 27.68 1.89 -7.57
N GLY A 352 28.45 2.62 -8.37
CA GLY A 352 28.41 4.08 -8.43
C GLY A 352 27.08 4.63 -8.97
N ALA A 353 26.54 4.02 -10.03
CA ALA A 353 25.23 4.35 -10.57
C ALA A 353 24.10 4.04 -9.57
N MET A 354 24.19 2.90 -8.88
CA MET A 354 23.27 2.55 -7.79
C MET A 354 23.34 3.57 -6.65
N ALA A 355 24.53 4.02 -6.26
CA ALA A 355 24.70 5.02 -5.22
C ALA A 355 24.08 6.37 -5.57
N ARG A 356 24.24 6.82 -6.82
CA ARG A 356 23.55 8.03 -7.30
C ARG A 356 22.03 7.86 -7.27
N LEU A 357 21.52 6.71 -7.69
CA LEU A 357 20.10 6.43 -7.67
C LEU A 357 19.53 6.42 -6.25
N VAL A 358 20.20 5.75 -5.31
CA VAL A 358 19.84 5.73 -3.88
C VAL A 358 19.88 7.15 -3.29
N ALA A 359 20.90 7.94 -3.60
CA ALA A 359 21.00 9.32 -3.14
C ALA A 359 19.85 10.19 -3.64
N ARG A 360 19.45 10.06 -4.93
CA ARG A 360 18.29 10.79 -5.49
C ARG A 360 16.99 10.42 -4.79
N ILE A 361 16.74 9.13 -4.58
CA ILE A 361 15.55 8.63 -3.88
C ILE A 361 15.54 9.13 -2.43
N GLY A 362 16.67 8.99 -1.74
CA GLY A 362 16.83 9.46 -0.35
C GLY A 362 16.59 10.97 -0.22
N ALA A 363 17.14 11.77 -1.13
CA ALA A 363 16.91 13.21 -1.16
C ALA A 363 15.44 13.58 -1.42
N SER A 364 14.76 12.87 -2.32
CA SER A 364 13.33 13.09 -2.56
C SER A 364 12.49 12.81 -1.31
N VAL A 365 12.74 11.71 -0.60
CA VAL A 365 12.04 11.38 0.65
C VAL A 365 12.38 12.36 1.78
N ALA A 366 13.63 12.83 1.85
CA ALA A 366 14.06 13.82 2.84
C ALA A 366 13.41 15.20 2.60
N ALA A 367 13.08 15.53 1.35
CA ALA A 367 12.41 16.79 0.98
C ALA A 367 10.94 16.86 1.41
N VAL A 368 10.38 15.80 1.99
CA VAL A 368 9.08 15.90 2.69
C VAL A 368 9.30 16.52 4.04
N ASP A 369 8.97 17.79 4.13
CA ASP A 369 8.95 18.59 5.34
C ASP A 369 7.59 19.28 5.49
N ARG A 370 7.49 20.19 6.46
CA ARG A 370 6.30 20.99 6.72
C ARG A 370 5.86 21.77 5.47
N GLU A 371 6.77 22.44 4.76
CA GLU A 371 6.43 23.22 3.58
C GLU A 371 5.84 22.33 2.49
N ALA A 372 6.46 21.17 2.22
CA ALA A 372 6.00 20.21 1.24
C ALA A 372 4.57 19.70 1.52
N VAL A 373 4.20 19.55 2.80
CA VAL A 373 2.84 19.16 3.21
C VAL A 373 1.85 20.30 3.02
N LEU A 374 2.18 21.51 3.50
CA LEU A 374 1.30 22.67 3.41
C LEU A 374 1.03 23.10 1.96
N LYS A 375 2.02 22.95 1.08
CA LYS A 375 1.90 23.17 -0.36
C LYS A 375 0.84 22.26 -1.01
N ARG A 376 0.82 20.98 -0.65
CA ARG A 376 -0.16 20.00 -1.16
C ARG A 376 -1.53 20.20 -0.54
N ASP A 377 -1.59 20.50 0.75
CA ASP A 377 -2.83 20.90 1.40
C ASP A 377 -3.46 22.13 0.72
N ALA A 378 -2.66 23.13 0.36
CA ALA A 378 -3.13 24.29 -0.40
C ALA A 378 -3.69 23.90 -1.79
N LEU A 379 -3.02 22.99 -2.52
CA LEU A 379 -3.55 22.44 -3.78
C LEU A 379 -4.91 21.76 -3.58
N PHE A 380 -5.02 20.86 -2.60
CA PHE A 380 -6.22 20.09 -2.33
C PHE A 380 -7.39 20.99 -1.88
N ARG A 381 -7.10 22.05 -1.14
CA ARG A 381 -8.12 23.06 -0.78
C ARG A 381 -8.52 23.91 -2.00
N ARG A 382 -7.59 24.20 -2.92
CA ARG A 382 -7.83 25.07 -4.08
C ARG A 382 -8.54 24.38 -5.23
N VAL A 383 -8.34 23.09 -5.43
CA VAL A 383 -8.95 22.34 -6.55
C VAL A 383 -10.48 22.26 -6.44
N GLY A 384 -11.01 22.38 -5.22
CA GLY A 384 -12.43 22.18 -4.92
C GLY A 384 -12.75 20.69 -4.87
N ASP A 385 -13.37 20.16 -5.93
CA ASP A 385 -13.62 18.72 -6.06
C ASP A 385 -12.29 17.98 -6.31
N CYS A 386 -11.82 17.25 -5.30
CA CYS A 386 -10.57 16.50 -5.36
C CYS A 386 -10.59 15.33 -6.36
N ARG A 387 -11.75 14.92 -6.89
CA ARG A 387 -11.82 13.97 -8.02
C ARG A 387 -11.18 14.52 -9.30
N ARG A 388 -10.88 15.82 -9.34
CA ARG A 388 -10.10 16.44 -10.42
C ARG A 388 -8.60 16.18 -10.30
N LEU A 389 -8.13 15.68 -9.16
CA LEU A 389 -6.72 15.31 -8.99
C LEU A 389 -6.52 13.91 -9.56
N LEU A 390 -5.61 13.78 -10.53
CA LEU A 390 -5.09 12.49 -10.98
C LEU A 390 -3.64 12.37 -10.59
N LEU A 391 -3.21 11.17 -10.23
CA LEU A 391 -1.78 10.89 -10.14
C LEU A 391 -1.24 10.76 -11.56
N ARG A 392 -0.21 11.54 -11.88
CA ARG A 392 0.47 11.54 -13.19
C ARG A 392 1.31 10.28 -13.40
N MET A 393 0.64 9.14 -13.40
CA MET A 393 1.23 7.81 -13.40
C MET A 393 0.41 6.91 -14.32
N ASP A 394 1.05 6.39 -15.37
CA ASP A 394 0.49 5.34 -16.21
C ASP A 394 1.27 4.06 -15.99
N ARG A 395 0.65 3.11 -15.27
CA ARG A 395 1.32 1.87 -14.88
C ARG A 395 1.69 0.96 -16.06
N ARG A 396 1.18 1.24 -17.26
CA ARG A 396 1.60 0.56 -18.50
C ARG A 396 2.97 1.01 -18.97
N ARG A 397 3.47 2.17 -18.52
CA ARG A 397 4.82 2.63 -18.87
C ARG A 397 5.88 1.77 -18.17
N PRO A 398 6.82 1.15 -18.93
CA PRO A 398 7.86 0.27 -18.38
C PRO A 398 8.76 0.90 -17.32
N ALA A 399 8.99 2.21 -17.41
CA ALA A 399 9.88 2.96 -16.55
C ALA A 399 9.17 3.67 -15.37
N GLU A 400 7.91 3.34 -15.10
CA GLU A 400 7.16 3.84 -13.94
C GLU A 400 6.93 2.74 -12.91
N LEU A 401 7.19 3.07 -11.63
CA LEU A 401 7.05 2.14 -10.51
C LEU A 401 6.52 2.87 -9.27
N VAL A 402 5.57 2.27 -8.55
CA VAL A 402 5.23 2.64 -7.18
C VAL A 402 6.04 1.78 -6.22
N PHE A 403 6.70 2.38 -5.24
CA PHE A 403 7.36 1.66 -4.15
C PHE A 403 6.82 2.12 -2.81
N ASN A 404 6.27 1.19 -2.03
CA ASN A 404 5.68 1.43 -0.72
C ASN A 404 6.23 0.44 0.32
N THR A 405 6.09 0.76 1.61
CA THR A 405 6.44 -0.13 2.71
C THR A 405 5.32 -0.23 3.73
N TRP A 406 4.90 -1.45 4.02
CA TRP A 406 4.00 -1.80 5.13
C TRP A 406 4.73 -2.59 6.20
N ARG A 407 6.08 -2.49 6.26
CA ARG A 407 6.90 -3.31 7.14
C ARG A 407 6.44 -3.27 8.60
N ALA A 408 5.93 -2.13 9.08
CA ALA A 408 5.48 -1.93 10.46
C ALA A 408 4.00 -2.30 10.73
N VAL A 409 3.27 -2.86 9.76
CA VAL A 409 1.82 -3.10 9.86
C VAL A 409 1.52 -4.46 10.51
N GLY A 410 1.22 -4.43 11.81
CA GLY A 410 0.45 -5.47 12.50
C GLY A 410 1.07 -6.87 12.66
N ALA A 411 2.23 -7.16 12.08
CA ALA A 411 2.86 -8.49 12.17
C ALA A 411 3.26 -8.87 13.61
N ASP A 412 3.61 -7.89 14.44
CA ASP A 412 3.91 -8.09 15.88
C ASP A 412 2.66 -8.10 16.76
N THR A 413 1.50 -7.79 16.21
CA THR A 413 0.28 -7.67 16.99
C THR A 413 -0.07 -9.02 17.60
N VAL A 414 -0.21 -9.05 18.93
CA VAL A 414 -0.58 -10.23 19.71
C VAL A 414 -2.09 -10.34 19.78
N TRP A 415 -2.69 -11.50 19.56
CA TRP A 415 -4.13 -11.75 19.54
C TRP A 415 -4.49 -12.80 20.59
N ASN A 416 -5.76 -12.82 21.00
CA ASN A 416 -6.29 -13.90 21.83
C ASN A 416 -7.63 -14.37 21.28
N ILE A 417 -7.58 -15.19 20.25
CA ILE A 417 -8.76 -15.70 19.55
C ILE A 417 -8.90 -17.19 19.89
N PRO A 418 -10.07 -17.65 20.39
CA PRO A 418 -10.28 -19.06 20.68
C PRO A 418 -9.99 -19.96 19.47
N GLY A 419 -9.19 -21.01 19.68
CA GLY A 419 -8.81 -22.00 18.66
C GLY A 419 -7.58 -21.62 17.85
N VAL A 420 -7.13 -20.36 17.89
CA VAL A 420 -5.85 -19.98 17.26
C VAL A 420 -4.69 -20.53 18.08
N LEU A 421 -3.74 -21.18 17.41
CA LEU A 421 -2.60 -21.87 18.04
C LEU A 421 -1.38 -20.97 18.29
N SER A 422 -1.36 -19.76 17.70
CA SER A 422 -0.29 -18.77 17.89
C SER A 422 -0.88 -17.40 18.14
N ALA A 423 -0.40 -16.71 19.17
CA ALA A 423 -0.88 -15.36 19.48
C ALA A 423 -0.52 -14.34 18.39
N GLN A 424 0.51 -14.58 17.58
CA GLN A 424 0.86 -13.72 16.45
C GLN A 424 0.59 -14.44 15.13
N PRO A 425 0.22 -13.72 14.05
CA PRO A 425 0.02 -14.33 12.75
C PRO A 425 1.35 -14.88 12.21
N ASP A 426 1.31 -16.02 11.52
CA ASP A 426 2.47 -16.57 10.82
C ASP A 426 2.88 -15.69 9.63
N ALA A 427 1.90 -15.02 9.01
CA ALA A 427 2.11 -14.06 7.95
C ALA A 427 1.02 -12.98 7.91
N VAL A 428 1.40 -11.79 7.45
CA VAL A 428 0.47 -10.73 7.05
C VAL A 428 0.65 -10.47 5.55
N ARG A 429 -0.44 -10.46 4.79
CA ARG A 429 -0.43 -10.37 3.33
C ARG A 429 -1.34 -9.25 2.83
N LYS A 430 -0.95 -8.60 1.73
CA LYS A 430 -1.82 -7.66 1.01
C LYS A 430 -2.97 -8.46 0.36
N VAL A 431 -4.18 -7.93 0.44
CA VAL A 431 -5.37 -8.52 -0.18
C VAL A 431 -5.90 -7.58 -1.25
N GLN A 432 -6.31 -8.11 -2.40
CA GLN A 432 -6.85 -7.31 -3.50
C GLN A 432 -7.73 -8.12 -4.45
N GLY A 433 -8.56 -7.41 -5.22
CA GLY A 433 -9.51 -8.00 -6.17
C GLY A 433 -8.86 -8.57 -7.43
N ASN A 434 -7.73 -8.00 -7.86
CA ASN A 434 -7.05 -8.38 -9.10
C ASN A 434 -5.58 -7.99 -9.02
N TRP A 435 -4.76 -8.53 -9.94
CA TRP A 435 -3.39 -8.10 -10.13
C TRP A 435 -3.32 -6.71 -10.75
N ASP A 436 -2.33 -5.97 -10.28
CA ASP A 436 -1.90 -4.67 -10.77
C ASP A 436 -0.66 -4.81 -11.67
N MET A 437 -0.07 -3.68 -12.03
CA MET A 437 1.24 -3.62 -12.69
C MET A 437 2.03 -2.41 -12.18
N GLY A 438 3.36 -2.52 -12.16
CA GLY A 438 4.23 -1.41 -11.74
C GLY A 438 4.06 -1.04 -10.26
N SER A 439 3.83 -2.04 -9.39
CA SER A 439 3.73 -1.84 -7.95
C SER A 439 4.69 -2.74 -7.19
N ALA A 440 5.38 -2.15 -6.21
CA ALA A 440 6.26 -2.80 -5.26
C ALA A 440 5.85 -2.42 -3.83
N LEU A 441 5.70 -3.43 -2.98
CA LEU A 441 5.34 -3.26 -1.58
C LEU A 441 6.22 -4.14 -0.70
N VAL A 442 6.97 -3.52 0.21
CA VAL A 442 7.57 -4.26 1.33
C VAL A 442 6.45 -4.70 2.27
N LEU A 443 6.24 -6.00 2.38
CA LEU A 443 5.19 -6.60 3.20
C LEU A 443 5.49 -6.44 4.70
N PRO A 444 4.46 -6.58 5.55
CA PRO A 444 4.64 -6.45 6.98
C PRO A 444 5.55 -7.53 7.54
N ALA A 445 6.37 -7.16 8.52
CA ALA A 445 7.31 -8.06 9.17
C ALA A 445 7.34 -7.77 10.67
N ARG A 446 7.65 -8.81 11.45
CA ARG A 446 7.84 -8.68 12.90
C ARG A 446 9.07 -7.82 13.20
N LEU A 447 9.08 -7.17 14.36
CA LEU A 447 10.22 -6.44 14.88
C LEU A 447 11.41 -7.40 15.02
N GLY A 448 12.56 -7.01 14.47
CA GLY A 448 13.74 -7.87 14.44
C GLY A 448 13.69 -8.98 13.38
N SER A 449 12.69 -9.01 12.49
CA SER A 449 12.66 -9.91 11.34
C SER A 449 13.94 -9.77 10.53
N ARG A 450 14.61 -10.90 10.29
CA ARG A 450 15.81 -11.00 9.46
C ARG A 450 15.52 -11.10 7.97
N VAL A 451 14.26 -10.91 7.57
CA VAL A 451 13.85 -10.95 6.18
C VAL A 451 13.02 -9.73 5.79
N TYR A 452 13.11 -9.38 4.51
CA TYR A 452 12.27 -8.41 3.83
C TYR A 452 11.54 -9.16 2.72
N GLU A 453 10.21 -9.17 2.80
CA GLU A 453 9.36 -9.74 1.77
C GLU A 453 8.90 -8.59 0.86
N LEU A 454 9.37 -8.55 -0.38
CA LEU A 454 8.96 -7.57 -1.37
C LEU A 454 7.91 -8.19 -2.29
N PHE A 455 6.67 -7.74 -2.16
CA PHE A 455 5.60 -8.09 -3.08
C PHE A 455 5.68 -7.22 -4.34
N LEU A 456 5.86 -7.85 -5.50
CA LEU A 456 5.92 -7.19 -6.80
C LEU A 456 4.77 -7.62 -7.69
N GLU A 457 4.19 -6.68 -8.41
CA GLU A 457 3.13 -6.89 -9.40
C GLU A 457 3.54 -6.33 -10.76
N LEU A 458 3.59 -7.18 -11.77
CA LEU A 458 4.12 -6.85 -13.10
C LEU A 458 3.32 -7.56 -14.20
N PRO A 459 3.43 -7.10 -15.47
CA PRO A 459 3.08 -7.93 -16.61
C PRO A 459 3.83 -9.26 -16.55
N LYS A 460 3.16 -10.35 -16.93
CA LYS A 460 3.68 -11.72 -16.78
C LYS A 460 5.05 -11.90 -17.42
N VAL A 461 5.22 -11.40 -18.64
CA VAL A 461 6.48 -11.45 -19.40
C VAL A 461 7.64 -10.75 -18.67
N SER A 462 7.37 -9.61 -18.04
CA SER A 462 8.36 -8.82 -17.32
C SER A 462 8.72 -9.46 -15.98
N MET A 463 7.75 -10.09 -15.31
CA MET A 463 8.01 -10.90 -14.11
C MET A 463 8.91 -12.10 -14.43
N GLU A 464 8.67 -12.79 -15.55
CA GLU A 464 9.49 -13.91 -16.00
C GLU A 464 10.93 -13.48 -16.29
N ALA A 465 11.13 -12.36 -16.99
CA ALA A 465 12.46 -11.80 -17.22
C ALA A 465 13.18 -11.38 -15.93
N LEU A 466 12.46 -10.75 -14.98
CA LEU A 466 13.02 -10.41 -13.68
C LEU A 466 13.47 -11.67 -12.91
N CYS A 467 12.68 -12.74 -12.97
CA CYS A 467 13.01 -14.05 -12.37
C CYS A 467 14.18 -14.77 -13.07
N GLN A 468 14.66 -14.28 -14.21
CA GLN A 468 15.84 -14.80 -14.92
C GLN A 468 17.06 -13.87 -14.79
N SER A 469 16.90 -12.71 -14.15
CA SER A 469 17.97 -11.72 -14.00
C SER A 469 18.94 -12.10 -12.89
N ASN A 470 20.16 -12.51 -13.25
CA ASN A 470 21.21 -12.84 -12.28
C ASN A 470 21.54 -11.65 -11.35
N GLY A 471 21.51 -10.41 -11.87
CA GLY A 471 21.77 -9.21 -11.06
C GLY A 471 20.72 -8.96 -9.99
N TRP A 472 19.46 -9.30 -10.26
CA TRP A 472 18.38 -9.28 -9.28
C TRP A 472 18.48 -10.46 -8.30
N LEU A 473 18.57 -11.68 -8.85
CA LEU A 473 18.55 -12.91 -8.08
C LEU A 473 19.71 -13.06 -7.11
N ARG A 474 20.86 -12.41 -7.34
CA ARG A 474 21.97 -12.42 -6.37
C ARG A 474 21.56 -11.87 -5.00
N TRP A 475 20.58 -10.97 -4.96
CA TRP A 475 20.07 -10.37 -3.73
C TRP A 475 18.89 -11.16 -3.14
N VAL A 476 18.16 -11.92 -3.97
CA VAL A 476 16.97 -12.68 -3.58
C VAL A 476 17.35 -14.04 -3.01
N GLU A 477 16.86 -14.35 -1.81
CA GLU A 477 17.06 -15.64 -1.16
C GLU A 477 16.04 -16.68 -1.63
N LYS A 478 14.78 -16.25 -1.74
CA LYS A 478 13.66 -17.12 -2.14
C LYS A 478 12.60 -16.32 -2.88
N ILE A 479 11.91 -17.00 -3.79
CA ILE A 479 10.70 -16.50 -4.46
C ILE A 479 9.49 -17.31 -3.96
N VAL A 480 8.39 -16.62 -3.67
CA VAL A 480 7.13 -17.19 -3.20
C VAL A 480 6.03 -16.90 -4.23
N GLU A 481 5.37 -17.97 -4.72
CA GLU A 481 4.46 -17.94 -5.89
C GLU A 481 3.16 -18.76 -5.76
#